data_AF-A0A7S2VEI6-F1
#
_entry.id   AF-A0A7S2VEI6-F1
#
_cell.length_a   1.000
_cell.length_b   1.000
_cell.length_c   1.000
_cell.angle_alpha   90.00
_cell.angle_beta   90.00
_cell.angle_gamma   90.00
#
_symmetry.space_group_name_H-M   'P 1'
#
loop_
_entity.id
_entity.type
_entity.pdbx_description
1 polymer ?
#
loop_
_entity_poly.entity_id
_entity_poly.type
_entity_poly.pdbx_seq_one_letter_code
_entity_poly.pdbx_strand_id
1 'polypeptide(L)'
;AFDKENTPVSIYPIMGSVFYGYPHEFSGGGNLQVVATTVTTTDNDDDPEQDVELDASEIVEVQAVYNRLVFLNVSHWHRVAPFTQGQRVTLAVNLWHQRPKGLLTYAERQEQSQEAVSLES
;
A
#
# COMPACT_ATOMS: atom_id res chain seq x y z
N ALA A 1 12.07 -9.81 -8.01
CA ALA A 1 12.34 -10.81 -9.07
C ALA A 1 13.43 -10.23 -9.96
N PHE A 2 14.27 -11.01 -10.63
CA PHE A 2 15.29 -10.44 -11.51
C PHE A 2 14.81 -10.42 -12.96
N ASP A 3 15.09 -9.37 -13.71
CA ASP A 3 14.87 -9.36 -15.16
C ASP A 3 15.92 -10.25 -15.87
N LYS A 4 15.88 -10.29 -17.21
CA LYS A 4 16.86 -11.04 -18.01
C LYS A 4 18.30 -10.53 -17.88
N GLU A 5 18.49 -9.36 -17.27
CA GLU A 5 19.77 -8.66 -17.10
C GLU A 5 20.26 -8.68 -15.64
N ASN A 6 19.61 -9.47 -14.76
CA ASN A 6 19.92 -9.54 -13.32
C ASN A 6 19.68 -8.25 -12.54
N THR A 7 18.82 -7.35 -13.05
CA THR A 7 18.40 -6.15 -12.31
C THR A 7 17.32 -6.54 -11.29
N PRO A 8 17.40 -6.10 -10.02
CA PRO A 8 16.32 -6.31 -9.06
C PRO A 8 15.06 -5.59 -9.55
N VAL A 9 14.06 -6.35 -10.01
CA VAL A 9 12.73 -5.84 -10.30
C VAL A 9 11.92 -5.88 -9.03
N SER A 10 11.60 -4.70 -8.49
CA SER A 10 10.56 -4.54 -7.49
C SER A 10 9.23 -4.99 -8.10
N ILE A 11 8.69 -6.07 -7.53
CA ILE A 11 7.39 -6.61 -7.90
C ILE A 11 6.36 -6.04 -6.92
N TYR A 12 5.46 -5.20 -7.42
CA TYR A 12 4.37 -4.64 -6.63
C TYR A 12 3.09 -5.41 -6.91
N PRO A 13 2.27 -5.74 -5.88
CA PRO A 13 0.97 -6.35 -6.11
C PRO A 13 -0.01 -5.36 -6.73
N ILE A 14 -1.06 -5.89 -7.33
CA ILE A 14 -2.26 -5.11 -7.61
C ILE A 14 -3.15 -5.22 -6.37
N MET A 15 -3.55 -4.09 -5.80
CA MET A 15 -4.55 -4.07 -4.74
C MET A 15 -5.95 -3.99 -5.35
N GLY A 16 -6.85 -4.86 -4.91
CA GLY A 16 -8.29 -4.72 -5.12
C GLY A 16 -8.94 -4.21 -3.84
N SER A 17 -9.79 -3.19 -3.94
CA SER A 17 -10.58 -2.74 -2.80
C SER A 17 -12.02 -2.45 -3.19
N VAL A 18 -12.95 -2.87 -2.33
CA VAL A 18 -14.38 -2.55 -2.45
C VAL A 18 -14.85 -1.81 -1.20
N PHE A 19 -15.56 -0.72 -1.42
CA PHE A 19 -16.20 0.02 -0.33
C PHE A 19 -17.50 -0.67 0.09
N TYR A 20 -17.54 -1.08 1.36
CA TYR A 20 -18.60 -1.91 1.93
C TYR A 20 -18.79 -1.56 3.41
N GLY A 21 -19.92 -0.97 3.79
CA GLY A 21 -20.21 -0.62 5.18
C GLY A 21 -21.54 0.09 5.32
N TYR A 22 -22.22 -0.01 6.47
CA TYR A 22 -23.46 0.71 6.76
C TYR A 22 -23.26 1.59 8.01
N PRO A 23 -23.75 2.85 8.03
CA PRO A 23 -24.39 3.55 6.92
C PRO A 23 -23.43 3.78 5.74
N HIS A 24 -23.97 3.85 4.51
CA HIS A 24 -23.18 4.03 3.28
C HIS A 24 -22.66 5.47 3.08
N GLU A 25 -22.84 6.32 4.10
CA GLU A 25 -22.61 7.75 4.03
C GLU A 25 -21.54 8.16 5.04
N PHE A 26 -20.59 8.95 4.56
CA PHE A 26 -19.57 9.63 5.34
C PHE A 26 -19.31 10.98 4.65
N SER A 27 -18.77 11.96 5.38
CA SER A 27 -18.58 13.31 4.85
C SER A 27 -17.24 13.91 5.27
N GLY A 28 -16.85 15.00 4.59
CA GLY A 28 -15.62 15.74 4.86
C GLY A 28 -14.34 15.16 4.26
N GLY A 29 -14.44 14.24 3.28
CA GLY A 29 -13.28 13.70 2.55
C GLY A 29 -13.42 12.21 2.29
N GLY A 30 -12.39 11.41 2.59
CA GLY A 30 -12.43 9.94 2.51
C GLY A 30 -12.27 9.32 1.11
N ASN A 31 -11.94 10.15 0.11
CA ASN A 31 -11.56 9.71 -1.22
C ASN A 31 -10.21 8.97 -1.17
N LEU A 32 -10.04 7.98 -2.04
CA LEU A 32 -8.72 7.41 -2.30
C LEU A 32 -7.95 8.40 -3.17
N GLN A 33 -6.80 8.85 -2.70
CA GLN A 33 -5.86 9.71 -3.43
C GLN A 33 -4.71 8.84 -3.93
N VAL A 34 -4.42 8.90 -5.22
CA VAL A 34 -3.34 8.16 -5.88
C VAL A 34 -2.47 9.16 -6.64
N VAL A 35 -1.16 9.11 -6.43
CA VAL A 35 -0.21 9.95 -7.16
C VAL A 35 0.15 9.21 -8.45
N ALA A 36 -0.08 9.83 -9.60
CA ALA A 36 0.12 9.20 -10.90
C ALA A 36 1.60 8.81 -11.13
N THR A 37 2.55 9.56 -10.55
CA THR A 37 3.97 9.28 -10.66
C THR A 37 4.41 8.19 -9.67
N THR A 38 5.27 7.28 -10.12
CA THR A 38 5.93 6.32 -9.25
C THR A 38 7.00 7.07 -8.45
N VAL A 39 6.86 7.10 -7.13
CA VAL A 39 7.89 7.69 -6.26
C VAL A 39 9.08 6.73 -6.27
N THR A 40 10.14 7.10 -6.99
CA THR A 40 11.45 6.49 -6.78
C THR A 40 11.98 7.06 -5.47
N THR A 41 11.80 6.33 -4.37
CA THR A 41 12.57 6.57 -3.16
C THR A 41 14.03 6.38 -3.56
N THR A 42 14.81 7.47 -3.61
CA THR A 42 16.27 7.34 -3.63
C THR A 42 16.66 6.58 -2.36
N ASP A 43 17.47 5.53 -2.50
CA ASP A 43 17.82 4.49 -1.52
C ASP A 43 18.49 4.97 -0.20
N ASN A 44 18.17 6.16 0.29
CA ASN A 44 18.50 6.58 1.65
C ASN A 44 17.39 6.11 2.59
N ASP A 45 17.43 4.81 2.91
CA ASP A 45 16.54 4.08 3.82
C ASP A 45 16.58 4.58 5.30
N ASP A 46 17.40 5.59 5.61
CA ASP A 46 17.68 6.04 6.99
C ASP A 46 16.81 7.23 7.47
N ASP A 47 15.95 7.81 6.61
CA ASP A 47 15.09 8.94 7.02
C ASP A 47 13.58 8.61 6.92
N PRO A 48 12.91 8.29 8.04
CA PRO A 48 11.47 8.01 8.07
C PRO A 48 10.60 9.27 7.85
N GLU A 49 11.20 10.47 7.83
CA GLU A 49 10.51 11.75 7.62
C GLU A 49 10.81 12.35 6.24
N GLN A 50 11.22 11.53 5.25
CA GLN A 50 11.43 12.04 3.91
C GLN A 50 10.09 12.53 3.32
N ASP A 51 9.85 13.83 3.46
CA ASP A 51 8.69 14.54 2.95
C ASP A 51 8.71 14.44 1.43
N VAL A 52 7.92 13.53 0.88
CA VAL A 52 7.67 13.47 -0.55
C VAL A 52 6.82 14.69 -0.89
N GLU A 53 7.42 15.71 -1.51
CA GLU A 53 6.66 16.80 -2.11
C GLU A 53 5.79 16.23 -3.23
N LEU A 54 4.50 16.11 -2.95
CA LEU A 54 3.51 15.69 -3.93
C LEU A 54 3.00 16.91 -4.67
N ASP A 55 3.16 16.93 -5.99
CA ASP A 55 2.43 17.89 -6.81
C ASP A 55 0.94 17.52 -6.76
N ALA A 56 0.13 18.44 -6.21
CA ALA A 56 -1.31 18.29 -6.12
C ALA A 56 -1.97 18.10 -7.50
N SER A 57 -1.33 18.55 -8.58
CA SER A 57 -1.81 18.37 -9.96
C SER A 57 -1.75 16.92 -10.44
N GLU A 58 -0.94 16.08 -9.80
CA GLU A 58 -0.76 14.66 -10.15
C GLU A 58 -1.63 13.71 -9.30
N ILE A 59 -2.38 14.27 -8.34
CA ILE A 59 -3.26 13.48 -7.46
C ILE A 59 -4.56 13.15 -8.19
N VAL A 60 -4.78 11.86 -8.42
CA VAL A 60 -6.05 11.32 -8.90
C VAL A 60 -6.91 10.93 -7.70
N GLU A 61 -8.11 11.53 -7.61
CA GLU A 61 -9.08 11.18 -6.58
C GLU A 61 -10.11 10.17 -7.07
N VAL A 62 -10.30 9.10 -6.30
CA VAL A 62 -11.33 8.09 -6.53
C VAL A 62 -12.33 8.13 -5.38
N GLN A 63 -13.56 8.55 -5.70
CA GLN A 63 -14.66 8.59 -4.74
C GLN A 63 -15.03 7.19 -4.25
N ALA A 64 -15.27 7.05 -2.93
CA ALA A 64 -15.74 5.80 -2.34
C ALA A 64 -17.25 5.64 -2.55
N VAL A 65 -17.62 5.04 -3.68
CA VAL A 65 -19.01 4.71 -4.02
C VAL A 65 -19.32 3.29 -3.54
N TYR A 66 -20.47 3.11 -2.89
CA TYR A 66 -20.87 1.81 -2.36
C TYR A 66 -20.84 0.73 -3.46
N ASN A 67 -20.27 -0.43 -3.12
CA ASN A 67 -20.14 -1.57 -4.03
C ASN A 67 -19.31 -1.28 -5.31
N ARG A 68 -18.48 -0.23 -5.31
CA ARG A 68 -17.48 0.01 -6.35
C ARG A 68 -16.21 -0.77 -6.04
N LEU A 69 -15.79 -1.62 -6.98
CA LEU A 69 -14.49 -2.26 -6.96
C LEU A 69 -13.45 -1.35 -7.63
N VAL A 70 -12.33 -1.15 -6.96
CA VAL A 70 -11.17 -0.37 -7.43
C VAL A 70 -9.97 -1.31 -7.51
N PHE A 71 -9.25 -1.26 -8.64
CA PHE A 71 -7.94 -1.89 -8.78
C PHE A 71 -6.86 -0.80 -8.80
N LEU A 72 -5.80 -1.00 -8.01
CA LEU A 72 -4.71 -0.06 -7.83
C LEU A 72 -3.37 -0.78 -8.00
N ASN A 73 -2.45 -0.18 -8.73
CA ASN A 73 -1.04 -0.57 -8.68
C ASN A 73 -0.41 0.07 -7.43
N VAL A 74 -0.02 -0.73 -6.45
CA VAL A 74 0.47 -0.20 -5.15
C VAL A 74 1.88 0.38 -5.21
N SER A 75 2.55 0.32 -6.37
CA SER A 75 3.82 1.03 -6.57
C SER A 75 3.65 2.54 -6.55
N HIS A 76 2.44 3.03 -6.79
CA HIS A 76 2.12 4.45 -6.72
C HIS A 76 1.84 4.85 -5.28
N TRP A 77 2.31 6.02 -4.87
CA TRP A 77 1.95 6.56 -3.56
C TRP A 77 0.45 6.76 -3.50
N HIS A 78 -0.18 6.30 -2.43
CA HIS A 78 -1.62 6.38 -2.26
C HIS A 78 -2.00 6.50 -0.79
N ARG A 79 -3.12 7.16 -0.54
CA ARG A 79 -3.72 7.25 0.79
C ARG A 79 -5.22 7.43 0.71
N VAL A 80 -5.89 7.25 1.84
CA VAL A 80 -7.27 7.70 2.01
C VAL A 80 -7.23 9.11 2.61
N ALA A 81 -7.87 10.06 1.96
CA ALA A 81 -8.00 11.42 2.48
C ALA A 81 -8.71 11.40 3.84
N PRO A 82 -8.33 12.29 4.78
CA PRO A 82 -9.05 12.40 6.05
C PRO A 82 -10.54 12.68 5.80
N PHE A 83 -11.40 12.23 6.71
CA PHE A 83 -12.83 12.51 6.69
C PHE A 83 -13.29 12.89 8.10
N THR A 84 -14.37 13.65 8.22
CA THR A 84 -14.76 14.28 9.49
C THR A 84 -15.93 13.60 10.17
N GLN A 85 -16.78 12.90 9.42
CA GLN A 85 -17.99 12.26 9.95
C GLN A 85 -18.30 10.95 9.25
N GLY A 86 -18.91 10.02 9.99
CA GLY A 86 -19.34 8.71 9.50
C GLY A 86 -18.27 7.62 9.67
N GLN A 87 -18.48 6.49 9.00
CA GLN A 87 -17.54 5.36 9.02
C GLN A 87 -17.27 4.89 7.60
N ARG A 88 -15.99 4.72 7.25
CA ARG A 88 -15.57 4.15 5.98
C ARG A 88 -15.02 2.74 6.19
N VAL A 89 -15.76 1.74 5.71
CA VAL A 89 -15.34 0.33 5.78
C VAL A 89 -15.06 -0.20 4.38
N THR A 90 -13.92 -0.87 4.21
CA THR A 90 -13.50 -1.44 2.93
C THR A 90 -12.97 -2.84 3.11
N LEU A 91 -13.25 -3.72 2.17
CA LEU A 91 -12.48 -4.94 1.99
C LEU A 91 -11.32 -4.63 1.04
N ALA A 92 -10.11 -5.02 1.41
CA ALA A 92 -8.90 -4.81 0.63
C ALA A 92 -8.13 -6.12 0.51
N VAL A 93 -7.67 -6.43 -0.70
CA VAL A 93 -6.89 -7.63 -1.01
C VAL A 93 -5.71 -7.27 -1.89
N ASN A 94 -4.55 -7.85 -1.60
CA ASN A 94 -3.37 -7.75 -2.45
C ASN A 94 -3.31 -8.97 -3.36
N LEU A 95 -3.30 -8.74 -4.67
CA LEU A 95 -3.21 -9.74 -5.71
C LEU A 95 -1.78 -9.78 -6.24
N TRP A 96 -1.12 -10.90 -6.00
CA TRP A 96 0.23 -11.16 -6.48
C TRP A 96 0.16 -12.06 -7.70
N HIS A 97 0.73 -11.63 -8.83
CA HIS A 97 0.83 -12.47 -10.02
C HIS A 97 1.77 -13.67 -9.78
N GLN A 98 2.83 -13.44 -9.01
CA GLN A 98 3.76 -14.47 -8.57
C GLN A 98 3.98 -14.30 -7.08
N ARG A 99 4.12 -15.43 -6.37
CA ARG A 99 4.51 -15.40 -4.96
C ARG A 99 5.83 -14.62 -4.83
N PRO A 100 5.88 -13.57 -4.01
CA PRO A 100 7.11 -12.81 -3.84
C PRO A 100 8.18 -13.72 -3.25
N LYS A 101 9.37 -13.69 -3.87
CA LYS A 101 10.55 -14.46 -3.43
C LYS A 101 11.36 -13.58 -2.47
N GLY A 102 11.91 -14.17 -1.41
CA GLY A 102 12.70 -13.44 -0.41
C GLY A 102 11.89 -12.82 0.74
N LEU A 103 10.56 -12.90 0.71
CA LEU A 103 9.75 -12.67 1.90
C LEU A 103 9.68 -13.96 2.71
N LEU A 104 10.22 -13.91 3.93
CA LEU A 104 10.02 -14.96 4.92
C LEU A 104 8.51 -15.20 5.09
N THR A 105 8.11 -16.45 5.19
CA THR A 105 6.78 -16.81 5.66
C THR A 105 6.58 -16.29 7.09
N TYR A 106 5.32 -16.23 7.51
CA TYR A 106 5.02 -15.87 8.89
C TYR A 106 5.73 -16.81 9.89
N ALA A 107 5.77 -18.12 9.60
CA ALA A 107 6.49 -19.10 10.41
C ALA A 107 7.99 -18.79 10.48
N GLU A 108 8.63 -18.55 9.33
CA GLU A 108 10.07 -18.24 9.27
C GLU A 108 10.42 -16.90 9.97
N ARG A 109 9.52 -15.91 9.94
CA ARG A 109 9.69 -14.66 10.72
C ARG A 109 9.60 -14.88 12.23
N GLN A 110 8.70 -15.77 12.67
CA GLN A 110 8.54 -16.09 14.09
C GLN A 110 9.78 -16.82 14.63
N GLU A 111 10.35 -17.74 13.85
CA GLU A 111 11.58 -18.45 14.20
C GLU A 111 12.77 -17.49 14.31
N GLN A 112 12.99 -16.61 13.32
CA GLN A 112 14.05 -15.61 13.39
C GLN A 112 13.89 -14.63 14.56
N SER A 113 12.65 -14.25 14.90
CA SER A 113 12.39 -13.36 16.03
C SER A 113 12.72 -14.02 17.37
N GLN A 114 12.49 -15.34 17.50
CA GLN A 114 12.84 -16.10 18.71
C GLN A 114 14.36 -16.32 18.83
N GLU A 115 15.04 -16.61 17.73
CA GLU A 115 16.51 -16.73 17.72
C GLU A 115 17.19 -15.40 18.08
N ALA A 116 16.71 -14.28 17.54
CA ALA A 116 17.24 -12.96 17.88
C ALA A 116 17.09 -12.62 19.38
N VAL A 117 15.93 -12.92 19.98
CA VAL A 117 15.69 -12.70 21.41
C VAL A 117 16.60 -13.60 22.28
N SER A 118 16.91 -14.82 21.84
CA SER A 118 17.79 -15.74 22.58
C SER A 118 19.28 -15.39 22.51
N LEU A 119 19.69 -14.59 21.52
CA LEU A 119 21.07 -14.12 21.36
C LEU A 119 21.36 -12.85 22.18
N GLU A 120 20.31 -12.15 22.63
CA GLU A 120 20.40 -10.95 23.47
C GLU A 120 20.35 -11.27 24.98
N SER A 121 20.19 -12.55 25.36
CA SER A 121 20.13 -13.05 26.75
C SER A 121 21.39 -13.81 27.16
#